data_AF-A0A5U0QVT9-F1
#
_entry.id   AF-A0A5U0QVT9-F1
#
_cell.length_a   1.000
_cell.length_b   1.000
_cell.length_c   1.000
_cell.angle_alpha   90.00
_cell.angle_beta   90.00
_cell.angle_gamma   90.00
#
_symmetry.space_group_name_H-M   'P 1'
#
loop_
_entity.id
_entity.type
_entity.pdbx_description
1 polymer ?
#
loop_
_entity_poly.entity_id
_entity_poly.type
_entity_poly.pdbx_seq_one_letter_code
_entity_poly.pdbx_strand_id
1 'polypeptide(L)'
;MLAVKGIPVVGPVIDAAKELSQGLIDRENRERQRRLQDYVLGVVRDEQYNDTVEFREEDVIPVIRKLAADDETAKTEYYTRLTVSLGRTPLSVMPDDLRYHFIRLVSSLTCYQIAFARELKIRKTVPVRGTASFEEAELALTGLDSGMAMQAVRALQNAGLLKEKTYLPREQKPEGILYETTSDFTTLMGLLFHPSDF
;
A
#
# COMPACT_ATOMS: atom_id res chain seq x y z
N MET A 1 -36.67 -11.21 59.85
CA MET A 1 -35.34 -11.51 59.28
C MET A 1 -35.50 -11.83 57.80
N LEU A 2 -34.93 -11.02 56.91
CA LEU A 2 -34.22 -11.47 55.70
C LEU A 2 -33.57 -10.22 55.10
N ALA A 3 -32.31 -10.03 55.45
CA ALA A 3 -31.46 -8.98 54.94
C ALA A 3 -31.24 -9.20 53.44
N VAL A 4 -31.57 -8.19 52.63
CA VAL A 4 -31.17 -8.15 51.23
C VAL A 4 -29.66 -7.91 51.21
N LYS A 5 -28.90 -9.00 51.08
CA LYS A 5 -27.45 -8.93 50.83
C LYS A 5 -27.25 -8.28 49.46
N GLY A 6 -26.65 -7.10 49.46
CA GLY A 6 -26.13 -6.46 48.26
C GLY A 6 -25.18 -7.41 47.54
N ILE A 7 -25.48 -7.69 46.28
CA ILE A 7 -24.62 -8.46 45.40
C ILE A 7 -23.47 -7.53 44.99
N PRO A 8 -22.19 -7.87 45.22
CA PRO A 8 -21.08 -7.10 44.70
C PRO A 8 -20.93 -7.42 43.20
N VAL A 9 -21.78 -6.84 42.37
CA VAL A 9 -21.78 -7.07 40.90
C VAL A 9 -20.57 -6.40 40.22
N VAL A 10 -19.84 -5.53 40.93
CA VAL A 10 -18.79 -4.71 40.32
C VAL A 10 -17.43 -5.43 40.23
N GLY A 11 -17.08 -6.28 41.20
CA GLY A 11 -15.77 -6.95 41.26
C GLY A 11 -15.51 -7.94 40.10
N PRO A 12 -16.40 -8.93 39.86
CA PRO A 12 -16.22 -9.92 38.79
C PRO A 12 -16.21 -9.31 37.39
N VAL A 13 -16.98 -8.23 37.18
CA VAL A 13 -17.05 -7.52 35.90
C VAL A 13 -15.77 -6.72 35.65
N ILE A 14 -15.21 -6.08 36.68
CA ILE A 14 -13.92 -5.35 36.56
C ILE A 14 -12.78 -6.33 36.26
N ASP A 15 -12.75 -7.49 36.90
CA ASP A 15 -11.68 -8.47 36.68
C ASP A 15 -11.77 -9.11 35.29
N ALA A 16 -12.98 -9.44 34.82
CA ALA A 16 -13.19 -9.90 33.45
C ALA A 16 -12.81 -8.83 32.40
N ALA A 17 -13.11 -7.55 32.67
CA ALA A 17 -12.72 -6.45 31.79
C ALA A 17 -11.20 -6.25 31.71
N LYS A 18 -10.48 -6.43 32.83
CA LYS A 18 -9.01 -6.40 32.86
C LYS A 18 -8.40 -7.56 32.08
N GLU A 19 -8.90 -8.78 32.28
CA GLU A 19 -8.43 -9.96 31.55
C GLU A 19 -8.65 -9.81 30.04
N LEU A 20 -9.84 -9.35 29.63
CA LEU A 20 -10.14 -9.08 28.22
C LEU A 20 -9.21 -8.00 27.65
N SER A 21 -9.02 -6.89 28.37
CA SER A 21 -8.14 -5.79 27.94
C SER A 21 -6.70 -6.27 27.77
N GLN A 22 -6.17 -7.01 28.73
CA GLN A 22 -4.82 -7.58 28.65
C GLN A 22 -4.69 -8.57 27.49
N GLY A 23 -5.67 -9.45 27.30
CA GLY A 23 -5.68 -10.40 26.20
C GLY A 23 -5.67 -9.73 24.82
N LEU A 24 -6.41 -8.62 24.65
CA LEU A 24 -6.41 -7.83 23.43
C LEU A 24 -5.06 -7.11 23.21
N ILE A 25 -4.49 -6.52 24.25
CA ILE A 25 -3.17 -5.86 24.21
C ILE A 25 -2.08 -6.88 23.83
N ASP A 26 -2.06 -8.04 24.45
CA ASP A 26 -1.07 -9.09 24.17
C ASP A 26 -1.19 -9.62 22.74
N ARG A 27 -2.43 -9.73 22.22
CA ARG A 27 -2.68 -10.14 20.84
C ARG A 27 -2.18 -9.08 19.85
N GLU A 28 -2.51 -7.81 20.08
CA GLU A 28 -2.07 -6.70 19.22
C GLU A 28 -0.54 -6.59 19.19
N ASN A 29 0.10 -6.68 20.35
CA ASN A 29 1.56 -6.67 20.46
C ASN A 29 2.22 -7.83 19.69
N ARG A 30 1.66 -9.05 19.77
CA ARG A 30 2.17 -10.21 19.02
C ARG A 30 2.04 -10.00 17.51
N GLU A 31 0.90 -9.52 17.02
CA GLU A 31 0.70 -9.25 15.58
C GLU A 31 1.64 -8.13 15.09
N ARG A 32 1.86 -7.09 15.90
CA ARG A 32 2.81 -6.02 15.58
C ARG A 32 4.24 -6.54 15.52
N GLN A 33 4.67 -7.35 16.50
CA GLN A 33 6.00 -7.95 16.52
C GLN A 33 6.21 -8.89 15.32
N ARG A 34 5.21 -9.70 14.98
CA ARG A 34 5.24 -10.58 13.81
C ARG A 34 5.44 -9.78 12.52
N ARG A 35 4.66 -8.73 12.30
CA ARG A 35 4.81 -7.86 11.11
C ARG A 35 6.19 -7.23 11.02
N LEU A 36 6.74 -6.76 12.14
CA LEU A 36 8.11 -6.21 12.16
C LEU A 36 9.16 -7.28 11.84
N GLN A 37 9.00 -8.51 12.34
CA GLN A 37 9.89 -9.62 11.99
C GLN A 37 9.79 -9.98 10.50
N ASP A 38 8.57 -10.08 9.98
CA ASP A 38 8.33 -10.38 8.56
C ASP A 38 8.92 -9.28 7.66
N TYR A 39 8.79 -8.01 8.06
CA TYR A 39 9.44 -6.88 7.38
C TYR A 39 10.97 -6.98 7.39
N VAL A 40 11.60 -7.18 8.56
CA VAL A 40 13.06 -7.28 8.66
C VAL A 40 13.59 -8.46 7.86
N LEU A 41 12.94 -9.63 7.96
CA LEU A 41 13.29 -10.81 7.17
C LEU A 41 13.10 -10.57 5.68
N GLY A 42 12.02 -9.88 5.31
CA GLY A 42 11.75 -9.47 3.94
C GLY A 42 12.88 -8.61 3.37
N VAL A 43 13.31 -7.58 4.10
CA VAL A 43 14.37 -6.65 3.65
C VAL A 43 15.66 -7.40 3.35
N VAL A 44 16.06 -8.34 4.20
CA VAL A 44 17.30 -9.11 4.03
C VAL A 44 17.18 -10.17 2.91
N ARG A 45 15.96 -10.59 2.58
CA ARG A 45 15.68 -11.60 1.54
C ARG A 45 15.30 -11.01 0.18
N ASP A 46 15.07 -9.70 0.11
CA ASP A 46 14.72 -9.02 -1.11
C ASP A 46 15.83 -9.21 -2.16
N GLU A 47 15.46 -9.51 -3.40
CA GLU A 47 16.41 -9.82 -4.47
C GLU A 47 17.32 -8.63 -4.81
N GLN A 48 16.87 -7.41 -4.52
CA GLN A 48 17.66 -6.20 -4.71
C GLN A 48 18.52 -5.87 -3.49
N TYR A 49 18.39 -6.57 -2.36
CA TYR A 49 19.25 -6.33 -1.21
C TYR A 49 20.71 -6.77 -1.50
N ASN A 50 21.67 -5.91 -1.15
CA ASN A 50 23.11 -6.18 -1.23
C ASN A 50 23.90 -5.25 -0.29
N ASP A 51 25.22 -5.42 -0.23
CA ASP A 51 26.11 -4.67 0.67
C ASP A 51 26.20 -3.15 0.39
N THR A 52 25.62 -2.67 -0.72
CA THR A 52 25.59 -1.24 -1.08
C THR A 52 24.30 -0.54 -0.66
N VAL A 53 23.34 -1.27 -0.09
CA VAL A 53 22.09 -0.71 0.41
C VAL A 53 22.35 0.02 1.72
N GLU A 54 22.10 1.33 1.74
CA GLU A 54 22.27 2.16 2.93
C GLU A 54 20.90 2.52 3.53
N PHE A 55 20.60 1.95 4.69
CA PHE A 55 19.35 2.26 5.40
C PHE A 55 19.50 3.51 6.27
N ARG A 56 18.68 4.51 5.96
CA ARG A 56 18.60 5.76 6.71
C ARG A 56 17.50 5.67 7.77
N GLU A 57 17.74 6.25 8.94
CA GLU A 57 16.72 6.30 10.00
C GLU A 57 15.49 7.08 9.54
N GLU A 58 15.69 8.12 8.73
CA GLU A 58 14.66 8.98 8.15
C GLU A 58 13.71 8.22 7.23
N ASP A 59 14.17 7.11 6.63
CA ASP A 59 13.34 6.25 5.78
C ASP A 59 12.70 5.11 6.61
N VAL A 60 13.51 4.46 7.43
CA VAL A 60 13.12 3.23 8.14
C VAL A 60 12.15 3.53 9.30
N ILE A 61 12.36 4.60 10.08
CA ILE A 61 11.49 4.90 11.22
C ILE A 61 10.06 5.21 10.78
N PRO A 62 9.83 6.05 9.74
CA PRO A 62 8.48 6.24 9.20
C PRO A 62 7.86 4.94 8.72
N VAL A 63 8.59 4.11 7.97
CA VAL A 63 8.09 2.81 7.50
C VAL A 63 7.67 1.92 8.66
N ILE A 64 8.49 1.77 9.70
CA ILE A 64 8.16 0.98 10.91
C ILE A 64 6.89 1.52 11.58
N ARG A 65 6.77 2.84 11.73
CA ARG A 65 5.59 3.46 12.35
C ARG A 65 4.33 3.23 11.53
N LYS A 66 4.42 3.32 10.21
CA LYS A 66 3.29 3.06 9.30
C LYS A 66 2.92 1.59 9.30
N LEU A 67 3.90 0.70 9.18
CA LEU A 67 3.70 -0.75 9.23
C LEU A 67 3.03 -1.18 10.53
N ALA A 68 3.41 -0.62 11.67
CA ALA A 68 2.82 -0.95 12.97
C ALA A 68 1.33 -0.55 13.06
N ALA A 69 0.95 0.55 12.40
CA ALA A 69 -0.41 1.09 12.39
C ALA A 69 -1.28 0.52 11.26
N ASP A 70 -0.69 -0.07 10.23
CA ASP A 70 -1.41 -0.65 9.09
C ASP A 70 -2.21 -1.88 9.52
N ASP A 71 -3.41 -2.09 8.98
CA ASP A 71 -4.23 -3.27 9.24
C ASP A 71 -4.08 -4.34 8.15
N GLU A 72 -3.46 -3.99 7.02
CA GLU A 72 -3.24 -4.89 5.90
C GLU A 72 -1.87 -5.58 5.98
N THR A 73 -1.83 -6.79 6.55
CA THR A 73 -0.59 -7.58 6.67
C THR A 73 0.18 -7.73 5.36
N ALA A 74 -0.52 -7.78 4.22
CA ALA A 74 0.09 -7.90 2.89
C ALA A 74 0.93 -6.67 2.47
N LYS A 75 0.74 -5.49 3.09
CA LYS A 75 1.60 -4.31 2.81
C LYS A 75 3.02 -4.46 3.31
N THR A 76 3.28 -5.42 4.20
CA THR A 76 4.64 -5.73 4.65
C THR A 76 5.60 -5.91 3.47
N GLU A 77 5.14 -6.55 2.38
CA GLU A 77 5.95 -6.73 1.17
C GLU A 77 6.22 -5.40 0.45
N TYR A 78 5.21 -4.53 0.29
CA TYR A 78 5.39 -3.22 -0.34
C TYR A 78 6.33 -2.32 0.45
N TYR A 79 6.23 -2.30 1.78
CA TYR A 79 7.16 -1.57 2.63
C TYR A 79 8.58 -2.14 2.58
N THR A 80 8.71 -3.47 2.51
CA THR A 80 10.00 -4.14 2.32
C THR A 80 10.69 -3.67 1.06
N ARG A 81 10.01 -3.81 -0.08
CA ARG A 81 10.54 -3.42 -1.40
C ARG A 81 10.83 -1.93 -1.49
N LEU A 82 9.94 -1.10 -0.92
CA LEU A 82 10.16 0.35 -0.80
C LEU A 82 11.45 0.64 -0.04
N THR A 83 11.64 0.07 1.15
CA THR A 83 12.84 0.32 1.97
C THR A 83 14.12 -0.06 1.25
N VAL A 84 14.14 -1.21 0.56
CA VAL A 84 15.32 -1.65 -0.22
C VAL A 84 15.58 -0.69 -1.38
N SER A 85 14.53 -0.34 -2.14
CA SER A 85 14.64 0.62 -3.25
C SER A 85 15.13 2.00 -2.80
N LEU A 86 14.63 2.50 -1.65
CA LEU A 86 15.09 3.76 -1.07
C LEU A 86 16.56 3.68 -0.64
N GLY A 87 16.97 2.60 0.02
CA GLY A 87 18.36 2.41 0.46
C GLY A 87 19.36 2.25 -0.70
N ARG A 88 18.90 1.85 -1.89
CA ARG A 88 19.70 1.80 -3.11
C ARG A 88 19.75 3.13 -3.86
N THR A 89 18.77 3.99 -3.64
CA THR A 89 18.67 5.25 -4.37
C THR A 89 19.56 6.28 -3.68
N PRO A 90 20.44 7.01 -4.38
CA PRO A 90 21.21 8.08 -3.75
C PRO A 90 20.32 9.29 -3.39
N LEU A 91 20.69 10.03 -2.35
CA LEU A 91 20.00 11.28 -1.97
C LEU A 91 19.98 12.33 -3.09
N SER A 92 21.01 12.37 -3.93
CA SER A 92 21.07 13.28 -5.09
C SER A 92 19.98 13.00 -6.12
N VAL A 93 19.45 11.77 -6.14
CA VAL A 93 18.37 11.34 -7.03
C VAL A 93 17.01 11.48 -6.33
N MET A 94 16.93 11.06 -5.07
CA MET A 94 15.71 11.13 -4.27
C MET A 94 16.02 11.73 -2.89
N PRO A 95 15.80 13.04 -2.72
CA PRO A 95 15.98 13.74 -1.45
C PRO A 95 14.92 13.34 -0.41
N ASP A 96 15.16 13.66 0.86
CA ASP A 96 14.38 13.18 2.00
C ASP A 96 12.87 13.51 1.90
N ASP A 97 12.51 14.67 1.36
CA ASP A 97 11.12 15.08 1.16
C ASP A 97 10.39 14.18 0.16
N LEU A 98 11.05 13.83 -0.95
CA LEU A 98 10.52 12.95 -1.98
C LEU A 98 10.42 11.50 -1.47
N ARG A 99 11.40 11.03 -0.69
CA ARG A 99 11.33 9.70 -0.05
C ARG A 99 10.14 9.60 0.88
N TYR A 100 9.99 10.59 1.77
CA TYR A 100 8.88 10.63 2.71
C TYR A 100 7.51 10.72 2.01
N HIS A 101 7.44 11.45 0.90
CA HIS A 101 6.24 11.47 0.04
C HIS A 101 5.85 10.06 -0.43
N PHE A 102 6.79 9.26 -0.93
CA PHE A 102 6.50 7.88 -1.36
C PHE A 102 6.17 6.94 -0.21
N ILE A 103 6.81 7.08 0.96
CA ILE A 103 6.43 6.33 2.16
C ILE A 103 4.97 6.64 2.56
N ARG A 104 4.59 7.91 2.55
CA ARG A 104 3.21 8.35 2.84
C ARG A 104 2.24 7.83 1.78
N LEU A 105 2.64 7.84 0.52
CA LEU A 105 1.82 7.39 -0.60
C LEU A 105 1.48 5.89 -0.46
N VAL A 106 2.48 5.03 -0.21
CA VAL A 106 2.28 3.60 0.05
C VAL A 106 1.36 3.36 1.24
N SER A 107 1.56 4.12 2.32
CA SER A 107 0.70 4.03 3.51
C SER A 107 -0.75 4.45 3.25
N SER A 108 -0.98 5.38 2.33
CA SER A 108 -2.33 5.89 2.04
C SER A 108 -3.16 5.00 1.11
N LEU A 109 -2.49 4.15 0.33
CA LEU A 109 -3.15 3.24 -0.60
C LEU A 109 -3.40 1.89 0.06
N THR A 110 -4.48 1.22 -0.31
CA THR A 110 -4.72 -0.17 0.11
C THR A 110 -3.94 -1.17 -0.74
N CYS A 111 -3.82 -2.42 -0.30
CA CYS A 111 -3.17 -3.47 -1.11
C CYS A 111 -3.84 -3.63 -2.47
N TYR A 112 -5.19 -3.57 -2.48
CA TYR A 112 -5.95 -3.65 -3.71
C TYR A 112 -5.63 -2.47 -4.64
N GLN A 113 -5.50 -1.26 -4.12
CA GLN A 113 -5.20 -0.08 -4.94
C GLN A 113 -3.79 -0.12 -5.53
N ILE A 114 -2.80 -0.60 -4.76
CA ILE A 114 -1.43 -0.81 -5.25
C ILE A 114 -1.41 -1.91 -6.32
N ALA A 115 -2.09 -3.03 -6.10
CA ALA A 115 -2.21 -4.11 -7.08
C ALA A 115 -2.94 -3.66 -8.35
N PHE A 116 -3.98 -2.84 -8.21
CA PHE A 116 -4.70 -2.23 -9.32
C PHE A 116 -3.81 -1.29 -10.12
N ALA A 117 -2.97 -0.48 -9.45
CA ALA A 117 -1.98 0.36 -10.13
C ALA A 117 -0.96 -0.47 -10.92
N ARG A 118 -0.47 -1.57 -10.34
CA ARG A 118 0.41 -2.51 -11.05
C ARG A 118 -0.27 -3.08 -12.29
N GLU A 119 -1.49 -3.61 -12.15
CA GLU A 119 -2.27 -4.14 -13.27
C GLU A 119 -2.48 -3.07 -14.35
N LEU A 120 -2.82 -1.84 -13.97
CA LEU A 120 -2.95 -0.73 -14.91
C LEU A 120 -1.65 -0.46 -15.67
N LYS A 121 -0.48 -0.53 -15.01
CA LYS A 121 0.81 -0.41 -15.68
C LYS A 121 1.01 -1.53 -16.70
N ILE A 122 0.69 -2.77 -16.35
CA ILE A 122 0.77 -3.93 -17.26
C ILE A 122 -0.08 -3.68 -18.49
N ARG A 123 -1.36 -3.32 -18.32
CA ARG A 123 -2.30 -3.09 -19.44
C ARG A 123 -1.88 -1.98 -20.38
N LYS A 124 -1.09 -1.04 -19.90
CA LYS A 124 -0.55 0.09 -20.67
C LYS A 124 0.78 -0.20 -21.37
N THR A 125 1.49 -1.25 -20.98
CA THR A 125 2.87 -1.48 -21.42
C THR A 125 3.13 -2.87 -21.99
N VAL A 126 2.28 -3.84 -21.67
CA VAL A 126 2.42 -5.25 -22.05
C VAL A 126 1.16 -5.71 -22.79
N PRO A 127 1.28 -6.36 -23.96
CA PRO A 127 0.11 -6.85 -24.70
C PRO A 127 -0.67 -7.88 -23.88
N VAL A 128 -1.94 -7.58 -23.61
CA VAL A 128 -2.83 -8.45 -22.83
C VAL A 128 -3.60 -9.38 -23.76
N ARG A 129 -3.60 -10.67 -23.45
CA ARG A 129 -4.36 -11.65 -24.24
C ARG A 129 -5.86 -11.35 -24.16
N GLY A 130 -6.50 -11.25 -25.31
CA GLY A 130 -7.95 -11.02 -25.41
C GLY A 130 -8.35 -9.56 -25.61
N THR A 131 -7.39 -8.64 -25.74
CA THR A 131 -7.63 -7.25 -26.11
C THR A 131 -6.86 -6.91 -27.38
N ALA A 132 -7.43 -6.07 -28.25
CA ALA A 132 -6.82 -5.66 -29.50
C ALA A 132 -5.84 -4.49 -29.35
N SER A 133 -5.94 -3.73 -28.25
CA SER A 133 -5.06 -2.59 -27.97
C SER A 133 -4.83 -2.37 -26.46
N PHE A 134 -3.85 -1.53 -26.12
CA PHE A 134 -3.63 -1.09 -24.74
C PHE A 134 -4.79 -0.24 -24.20
N GLU A 135 -5.42 0.56 -25.07
CA GLU A 135 -6.58 1.37 -24.68
C GLU A 135 -7.77 0.48 -24.31
N GLU A 136 -8.02 -0.59 -25.08
CA GLU A 136 -9.05 -1.57 -24.75
C GLU A 136 -8.71 -2.32 -23.45
N ALA A 137 -7.45 -2.70 -23.25
CA ALA A 137 -7.00 -3.34 -22.02
C ALA A 137 -7.21 -2.45 -20.80
N GLU A 138 -6.82 -1.16 -20.89
CA GLU A 138 -7.05 -0.17 -19.84
C GLU A 138 -8.54 -0.04 -19.51
N LEU A 139 -9.40 0.16 -20.52
CA LEU A 139 -10.85 0.30 -20.33
C LEU A 139 -11.46 -0.93 -19.67
N ALA A 140 -11.00 -2.13 -20.04
CA ALA A 140 -11.46 -3.37 -19.42
C ALA A 140 -11.09 -3.49 -17.93
N LEU A 141 -10.12 -2.72 -17.43
CA LEU A 141 -9.77 -2.66 -16.01
C LEU A 141 -10.48 -1.51 -15.29
N THR A 142 -10.40 -0.31 -15.85
CA THR A 142 -10.92 0.92 -15.24
C THR A 142 -12.43 1.03 -15.33
N GLY A 143 -13.05 0.34 -16.29
CA GLY A 143 -14.49 0.25 -16.48
C GLY A 143 -15.17 -0.90 -15.73
N LEU A 144 -14.47 -1.63 -14.86
CA LEU A 144 -15.08 -2.69 -14.04
C LEU A 144 -16.16 -2.11 -13.13
N ASP A 145 -17.39 -2.62 -13.24
CA ASP A 145 -18.52 -2.23 -12.39
C ASP A 145 -18.45 -2.90 -11.01
N SER A 146 -17.36 -2.61 -10.28
CA SER A 146 -17.18 -3.02 -8.90
C SER A 146 -16.78 -1.82 -8.06
N GLY A 147 -17.35 -1.74 -6.85
CA GLY A 147 -17.06 -0.63 -5.93
C GLY A 147 -15.57 -0.49 -5.61
N MET A 148 -14.84 -1.62 -5.55
CA MET A 148 -13.39 -1.62 -5.32
C MET A 148 -12.61 -1.01 -6.48
N ALA A 149 -12.93 -1.36 -7.73
CA ALA A 149 -12.27 -0.79 -8.91
C ALA A 149 -12.54 0.72 -9.04
N MET A 150 -13.79 1.14 -8.84
CA MET A 150 -14.16 2.57 -8.83
C MET A 150 -13.41 3.35 -7.72
N GLN A 151 -13.31 2.78 -6.52
CA GLN A 151 -12.54 3.37 -5.43
C GLN A 151 -11.05 3.42 -5.75
N ALA A 152 -10.50 2.40 -6.42
CA ALA A 152 -9.10 2.38 -6.78
C ALA A 152 -8.74 3.47 -7.79
N VAL A 153 -9.52 3.62 -8.86
CA VAL A 153 -9.32 4.72 -9.83
C VAL A 153 -9.34 6.08 -9.12
N ARG A 154 -10.35 6.34 -8.29
CA ARG A 154 -10.46 7.60 -7.53
C ARG A 154 -9.33 7.80 -6.54
N ALA A 155 -8.90 6.76 -5.84
CA ALA A 155 -7.79 6.84 -4.90
C ALA A 155 -6.49 7.19 -5.63
N LEU A 156 -6.22 6.57 -6.78
CA LEU A 156 -5.04 6.87 -7.59
C LEU A 156 -5.09 8.28 -8.18
N GLN A 157 -6.26 8.79 -8.59
CA GLN A 157 -6.43 10.19 -9.00
C GLN A 157 -6.17 11.16 -7.82
N ASN A 158 -6.79 10.92 -6.66
CA ASN A 158 -6.63 11.75 -5.46
C ASN A 158 -5.20 11.75 -4.94
N ALA A 159 -4.49 10.64 -5.13
CA ALA A 159 -3.08 10.49 -4.81
C ALA A 159 -2.15 11.18 -5.83
N GLY A 160 -2.69 11.75 -6.91
CA GLY A 160 -1.91 12.41 -7.96
C GLY A 160 -1.20 11.46 -8.92
N LEU A 161 -1.60 10.19 -8.96
CA LEU A 161 -0.98 9.14 -9.77
C LEU A 161 -1.60 9.00 -11.16
N LEU A 162 -2.86 9.40 -11.29
CA LEU A 162 -3.60 9.37 -12.55
C LEU A 162 -4.24 10.72 -12.87
N LYS A 163 -4.35 11.03 -14.15
CA LYS A 163 -5.14 12.14 -14.69
C LYS A 163 -6.03 11.61 -15.80
N GLU A 164 -7.22 12.16 -15.99
CA GLU A 164 -8.03 11.77 -17.14
C GLU A 164 -7.37 12.28 -18.42
N LYS A 165 -7.27 11.41 -19.43
CA LYS A 165 -6.73 11.78 -20.74
C LYS A 165 -7.63 12.83 -21.36
N THR A 166 -7.05 13.97 -21.69
CA THR A 166 -7.75 15.05 -22.39
C THR A 166 -7.58 14.84 -23.88
N TYR A 167 -8.69 14.82 -24.62
CA TYR A 167 -8.69 14.66 -26.07
C TYR A 167 -8.82 16.00 -26.75
N LEU A 168 -8.11 16.18 -27.87
CA LEU A 168 -8.29 17.35 -28.70
C LEU A 168 -9.67 17.29 -29.39
N PRO A 169 -10.28 18.44 -29.77
CA PRO A 169 -11.63 18.47 -30.33
C PRO A 169 -11.86 17.63 -31.61
N ARG A 170 -10.78 17.18 -32.27
CA ARG A 170 -10.83 16.38 -33.50
C ARG A 170 -10.49 14.91 -33.29
N GLU A 171 -10.13 14.51 -32.07
CA GLU A 171 -9.81 13.12 -31.74
C GLU A 171 -11.08 12.34 -31.46
N GLN A 172 -11.11 11.11 -31.97
CA GLN A 172 -12.21 10.20 -31.69
C GLN A 172 -12.07 9.70 -30.26
N LYS A 173 -13.00 10.12 -29.40
CA LYS A 173 -13.02 9.70 -28.00
C LYS A 173 -13.51 8.25 -27.92
N PRO A 174 -12.81 7.34 -27.21
CA PRO A 174 -13.30 6.00 -26.97
C PRO A 174 -14.58 6.02 -26.12
N GLU A 175 -15.37 4.93 -26.18
CA GLU A 175 -16.47 4.69 -25.23
C GLU A 175 -15.90 4.36 -23.85
N GLY A 176 -15.51 5.41 -23.11
CA GLY A 176 -14.96 5.31 -21.76
C GLY A 176 -13.98 6.43 -21.43
N ILE A 177 -13.42 6.37 -20.22
CA ILE A 177 -12.39 7.29 -19.75
C ILE A 177 -11.06 6.54 -19.75
N LEU A 178 -10.10 7.04 -20.53
CA LEU A 178 -8.69 6.66 -20.40
C LEU A 178 -8.00 7.61 -19.44
N TYR A 179 -6.95 7.11 -18.80
CA TYR A 179 -6.14 7.88 -17.86
C TYR A 179 -4.73 8.06 -18.43
N GLU A 180 -4.01 9.05 -17.92
CA GLU A 180 -2.57 9.25 -18.09
C GLU A 180 -1.91 9.02 -16.74
N THR A 181 -0.76 8.33 -16.75
CA THR A 181 0.04 8.10 -15.55
C THR A 181 1.00 9.26 -15.31
N THR A 182 1.18 9.67 -14.06
CA THR A 182 2.13 10.73 -13.70
C THR A 182 3.55 10.21 -13.51
N SER A 183 4.51 11.13 -13.30
CA SER A 183 5.87 10.78 -12.86
C SER A 183 5.84 10.01 -11.55
N ASP A 184 4.99 10.41 -10.60
CA ASP A 184 4.86 9.78 -9.30
C ASP A 184 4.35 8.34 -9.43
N PHE A 185 3.43 8.07 -10.35
CA PHE A 185 3.01 6.70 -10.65
C PHE A 185 4.20 5.86 -11.13
N THR A 186 4.98 6.38 -12.07
CA THR A 186 6.12 5.66 -12.64
C THR A 186 7.18 5.37 -11.57
N THR A 187 7.50 6.36 -10.75
CA THR A 187 8.45 6.23 -9.64
C THR A 187 7.93 5.26 -8.59
N LEU A 188 6.67 5.37 -8.16
CA LEU A 188 6.07 4.45 -7.19
C LEU A 188 6.14 3.00 -7.70
N MET A 189 5.76 2.76 -8.96
CA MET A 189 5.83 1.42 -9.55
C MET A 189 7.27 0.90 -9.65
N GLY A 190 8.26 1.76 -9.86
CA GLY A 190 9.67 1.38 -9.86
C GLY A 190 10.25 1.13 -8.47
N LEU A 191 9.71 1.79 -7.43
CA LEU A 191 10.11 1.56 -6.03
C LEU A 191 9.50 0.27 -5.45
N LEU A 192 8.28 -0.08 -5.88
CA LEU A 192 7.52 -1.19 -5.30
C LEU A 192 7.67 -2.51 -6.05
N PHE A 193 8.10 -2.49 -7.31
CA PHE A 193 8.07 -3.68 -8.16
C PHE A 193 9.36 -3.82 -8.96
N HIS A 194 9.80 -5.06 -9.10
CA HIS A 194 10.90 -5.44 -9.97
C HIS A 194 10.41 -5.49 -11.43
N PRO A 195 11.31 -5.38 -12.42
CA PRO A 195 10.93 -5.48 -13.82
C PRO A 195 10.19 -6.77 -14.19
N SER A 196 10.48 -7.88 -13.52
CA SER A 196 9.80 -9.18 -13.71
C SER A 196 8.38 -9.22 -13.18
N ASP A 197 7.97 -8.22 -12.40
CA ASP A 197 6.60 -8.08 -11.93
C ASP A 197 5.68 -7.41 -12.95
N PHE A 198 6.10 -7.18 -14.21
CA PHE A 198 5.25 -6.58 -15.24
C PHE A 198 5.04 -7.51 -16.43
#